data_AF-A0A847HE93-F1
#
_entry.id   AF-A0A847HE93-F1
#
_cell.length_a   1.000
_cell.length_b   1.000
_cell.length_c   1.000
_cell.angle_alpha   90.00
_cell.angle_beta   90.00
_cell.angle_gamma   90.00
#
_symmetry.space_group_name_H-M   'P 1'
#
loop_
_entity.id
_entity.type
_entity.pdbx_description
1 polymer ?
#
loop_
_entity_poly.entity_id
_entity_poly.type
_entity_poly.pdbx_seq_one_letter_code
_entity_poly.pdbx_strand_id
1 'polypeptide(L)'
;MSSRVVLAYSGGLDTTVAIPYLSKMTGGEVVAVSLDLGQGGEDMESVRQRALDSGAVESIVIDARDEFAEEYCLPTIKANGMYMKQYPLVSAISRPL
;
A
#
# COMPACT_ATOMS: atom_id res chain seq x y z
N MET A 1 -3.43 -19.04 18.37
CA MET A 1 -3.56 -18.31 17.09
C MET A 1 -2.20 -17.71 16.78
N SER A 2 -1.74 -17.82 15.53
CA SER A 2 -0.53 -17.11 15.10
C SER A 2 -0.81 -15.60 15.12
N SER A 3 0.11 -14.80 15.68
CA SER A 3 0.03 -13.34 15.60
C SER A 3 0.34 -12.91 14.18
N ARG A 4 -0.46 -12.00 13.62
CA ARG A 4 -0.30 -11.52 12.23
C ARG A 4 0.15 -10.07 12.20
N VAL A 5 1.11 -9.78 11.33
CA VAL A 5 1.50 -8.42 10.95
C VAL A 5 0.89 -8.11 9.59
N VAL A 6 0.12 -7.03 9.51
CA VAL A 6 -0.38 -6.50 8.24
C VAL A 6 0.62 -5.47 7.74
N LEU A 7 1.24 -5.74 6.60
CA LEU A 7 2.24 -4.87 5.99
C LEU A 7 1.62 -4.14 4.80
N ALA A 8 1.58 -2.81 4.86
CA ALA A 8 1.39 -1.99 3.67
C ALA A 8 2.57 -2.21 2.73
N TYR A 9 2.32 -2.92 1.63
CA TYR A 9 3.35 -3.47 0.76
C TYR A 9 3.34 -2.77 -0.59
N SER A 10 4.46 -2.15 -0.95
CA SER A 10 4.61 -1.39 -2.20
C SER A 10 5.27 -2.16 -3.35
N GLY A 11 5.74 -3.39 -3.11
CA GLY A 11 6.53 -4.14 -4.09
C GLY A 11 8.02 -3.76 -4.14
N GLY A 12 8.43 -2.69 -3.44
CA GLY A 12 9.82 -2.25 -3.41
C GLY A 12 10.76 -3.21 -2.66
N LEU A 13 12.07 -3.05 -2.87
CA LEU A 13 13.10 -3.88 -2.22
C LEU A 13 12.93 -3.94 -0.70
N ASP A 14 12.83 -2.78 -0.07
CA ASP A 14 12.83 -2.67 1.39
C ASP A 14 11.64 -3.39 2.03
N THR A 15 10.43 -3.17 1.50
CA THR A 15 9.20 -3.83 2.00
C THR A 15 9.16 -5.31 1.65
N THR A 16 9.84 -5.73 0.57
CA THR A 16 9.98 -7.15 0.19
C THR A 16 10.89 -7.89 1.17
N VAL A 17 12.04 -7.32 1.50
CA VAL A 17 12.96 -7.89 2.50
C VAL A 17 12.39 -7.79 3.92
N ALA A 18 11.52 -6.82 4.18
CA ALA A 18 10.84 -6.69 5.47
C ALA A 18 9.92 -7.87 5.80
N ILE A 19 9.33 -8.55 4.82
CA ILE A 19 8.43 -9.69 5.04
C ILE A 19 9.09 -10.82 5.88
N PRO A 20 10.20 -11.45 5.43
CA PRO A 20 10.84 -12.51 6.21
C PRO A 20 11.49 -11.96 7.50
N TYR A 21 11.93 -10.69 7.48
CA TYR A 21 12.48 -10.04 8.67
C TYR A 21 11.43 -9.88 9.79
N LEU A 22 10.24 -9.37 9.46
CA LEU A 22 9.12 -9.19 10.38
C LEU A 22 8.63 -10.54 10.92
N SER A 23 8.51 -11.55 10.06
CA SER A 23 8.14 -12.90 10.49
C SER A 23 9.15 -13.45 11.50
N LYS A 24 10.46 -13.34 11.23
CA LYS A 24 11.52 -13.76 12.16
C LYS A 24 11.50 -12.98 13.48
N MET A 25 11.34 -11.66 13.43
CA MET A 25 11.37 -10.79 14.61
C MET A 25 10.17 -10.98 15.52
N THR A 26 9.00 -11.25 14.95
CA THR A 26 7.74 -11.36 15.71
C THR A 26 7.36 -12.80 16.04
N GLY A 27 7.96 -13.79 15.35
CA GLY A 27 7.48 -15.18 15.36
C GLY A 27 6.10 -15.35 14.73
N GLY A 28 5.60 -14.32 14.05
CA GLY A 28 4.28 -14.24 13.45
C GLY A 28 4.28 -14.41 11.94
N GLU A 29 3.08 -14.47 11.39
CA GLU A 29 2.83 -14.47 9.95
C GLU A 29 2.72 -13.04 9.42
N VAL A 30 3.14 -12.80 8.18
CA VAL A 30 2.99 -11.50 7.52
C VAL A 30 1.92 -11.61 6.43
N VAL A 31 0.93 -10.73 6.48
CA VAL A 31 -0.05 -10.52 5.41
C VAL A 31 0.34 -9.23 4.68
N ALA A 32 0.66 -9.33 3.40
CA ALA A 32 1.01 -8.18 2.56
C ALA A 32 -0.25 -7.61 1.91
N VAL A 33 -0.47 -6.30 2.04
CA VAL A 33 -1.60 -5.60 1.42
C VAL A 33 -1.07 -4.49 0.52
N SER A 34 -1.42 -4.56 -0.77
CA SER A 34 -1.07 -3.57 -1.78
C SER A 34 -2.32 -2.93 -2.33
N LEU A 35 -2.34 -1.60 -2.42
CA LEU A 35 -3.42 -0.85 -3.05
C LEU A 35 -2.98 -0.41 -4.45
N ASP A 36 -3.82 -0.64 -5.46
CA ASP A 36 -3.72 0.07 -6.74
C ASP A 36 -4.43 1.41 -6.57
N LEU A 37 -3.65 2.48 -6.66
CA LEU A 37 -4.10 3.88 -6.64
C LEU A 37 -3.81 4.57 -7.98
N GLY A 38 -3.52 3.79 -9.04
CA GLY A 38 -3.16 4.29 -10.35
C GLY A 38 -1.68 4.63 -10.49
N GLN A 39 -0.80 4.07 -9.66
CA GLN A 39 0.65 4.32 -9.72
C GLN A 39 1.31 3.86 -11.03
N GLY A 40 0.69 2.92 -11.75
CA GLY A 40 1.27 2.28 -12.93
C GLY A 40 2.55 1.51 -12.60
N GLY A 41 3.44 1.37 -13.59
CA GLY A 41 4.69 0.62 -13.44
C GLY A 41 4.48 -0.89 -13.60
N GLU A 42 4.80 -1.65 -12.56
CA GLU A 42 4.64 -3.11 -12.58
C GLU A 42 3.18 -3.52 -12.45
N ASP A 43 2.84 -4.67 -13.04
CA ASP A 43 1.54 -5.27 -12.87
C ASP A 43 1.32 -5.71 -11.40
N MET A 44 0.12 -5.44 -10.87
CA MET A 44 -0.17 -5.65 -9.45
C MET A 44 -0.17 -7.14 -9.06
N GLU A 45 -0.45 -8.05 -10.00
CA GLU A 45 -0.34 -9.49 -9.73
C GLU A 45 1.14 -9.89 -9.57
N SER A 46 2.05 -9.25 -10.31
CA SER A 46 3.50 -9.46 -10.12
C SER A 46 3.96 -8.96 -8.75
N VAL A 47 3.43 -7.82 -8.27
CA VAL A 47 3.67 -7.33 -6.90
C VAL A 47 3.13 -8.33 -5.87
N ARG A 48 1.90 -8.81 -6.05
CA ARG A 48 1.28 -9.82 -5.18
C ARG A 48 2.14 -11.08 -5.07
N GLN A 49 2.58 -11.61 -6.22
CA GLN A 49 3.39 -12.83 -6.27
C GLN A 49 4.75 -12.62 -5.59
N ARG A 50 5.40 -11.45 -5.77
CA ARG A 50 6.67 -11.13 -5.10
C ARG A 50 6.58 -11.19 -3.58
N ALA A 51 5.47 -10.73 -2.98
CA ALA A 51 5.26 -10.84 -1.54
C ALA A 51 5.15 -12.30 -1.08
N LEU A 52 4.41 -13.14 -1.82
CA LEU A 52 4.28 -14.56 -1.53
C LEU A 52 5.63 -15.27 -1.64
N ASP A 53 6.37 -15.02 -2.71
CA ASP A 53 7.70 -15.59 -2.95
C ASP A 53 8.71 -15.17 -1.86
N SER A 54 8.45 -14.04 -1.19
CA SER A 54 9.26 -13.51 -0.09
C SER A 54 8.83 -14.01 1.29
N GLY A 55 7.78 -14.84 1.37
CA GLY A 55 7.35 -15.51 2.60
C GLY A 55 6.14 -14.90 3.31
N ALA A 56 5.35 -14.06 2.63
CA ALA A 56 4.04 -13.65 3.15
C ALA A 56 3.10 -14.87 3.18
N VAL A 57 2.31 -15.03 4.24
CA VAL A 57 1.30 -16.12 4.32
C VAL A 57 0.13 -15.85 3.38
N GLU A 58 -0.11 -14.56 3.09
CA GLU A 58 -1.17 -14.07 2.24
C GLU A 58 -0.72 -12.74 1.62
N SER A 59 -1.10 -12.51 0.37
CA SER A 59 -0.86 -11.24 -0.32
C SER A 59 -2.12 -10.84 -1.09
N ILE A 60 -2.63 -9.65 -0.76
CA ILE A 60 -3.88 -9.10 -1.25
C ILE A 60 -3.59 -7.84 -2.05
N VAL A 61 -4.21 -7.74 -3.21
CA VAL A 61 -4.27 -6.50 -4.01
C VAL A 61 -5.68 -5.95 -3.93
N ILE A 62 -5.79 -4.67 -3.61
CA ILE A 62 -7.06 -3.93 -3.56
C ILE A 62 -7.01 -2.88 -4.66
N ASP A 63 -7.96 -2.94 -5.60
CA ASP A 63 -8.20 -1.83 -6.53
C ASP A 63 -8.99 -0.74 -5.79
N ALA A 64 -8.31 0.35 -5.45
CA ALA A 64 -8.88 1.46 -4.69
C ALA A 64 -8.85 2.77 -5.50
N ARG A 65 -8.73 2.69 -6.83
CA ARG A 65 -8.58 3.87 -7.71
C ARG A 65 -9.81 4.77 -7.67
N ASP A 66 -11.00 4.18 -7.78
CA ASP A 66 -12.26 4.93 -7.75
C ASP A 66 -12.54 5.52 -6.36
N GLU A 67 -12.34 4.73 -5.30
CA GLU A 67 -12.45 5.21 -3.91
C GLU A 67 -11.47 6.36 -3.62
N PHE A 68 -10.22 6.23 -4.07
CA PHE A 68 -9.23 7.30 -3.94
C PHE A 68 -9.64 8.58 -4.70
N ALA A 69 -10.23 8.43 -5.88
CA ALA A 69 -10.70 9.58 -6.66
C ALA A 69 -11.90 10.27 -6.00
N GLU A 70 -12.90 9.49 -5.58
CA GLU A 70 -14.18 10.00 -5.07
C GLU A 70 -14.09 10.51 -3.63
N GLU A 71 -13.34 9.82 -2.77
CA GLU A 71 -13.32 10.09 -1.33
C GLU A 71 -12.12 10.90 -0.86
N TYR A 72 -11.06 11.04 -1.69
CA TYR A 72 -9.83 11.75 -1.29
C TYR A 72 -9.45 12.85 -2.28
N CYS A 73 -9.40 12.55 -3.59
CA CYS A 73 -9.10 13.57 -4.61
C CYS A 73 -10.22 14.62 -4.69
N LEU A 74 -11.48 14.19 -4.78
CA LEU A 74 -12.61 15.11 -4.95
C LEU A 74 -12.80 16.06 -3.75
N PRO A 75 -12.72 15.63 -2.47
CA PRO A 75 -12.74 16.56 -1.34
C PRO A 75 -11.58 17.55 -1.35
N THR A 76 -10.40 17.12 -1.76
CA THR A 76 -9.22 18.01 -1.91
C THR A 76 -9.47 19.09 -2.96
N ILE A 77 -10.08 18.72 -4.10
CA ILE A 77 -10.48 19.67 -5.14
C ILE A 77 -11.54 20.65 -4.62
N LYS A 78 -12.60 20.16 -3.97
CA LYS A 78 -13.68 21.00 -3.40
C LYS A 78 -13.15 22.03 -2.40
N ALA A 79 -12.09 21.68 -1.66
CA ALA A 79 -11.44 22.57 -0.69
C ALA A 79 -10.41 23.53 -1.31
N ASN A 80 -10.13 23.45 -2.61
CA ASN A 80 -8.96 24.08 -3.24
C ASN A 80 -7.66 23.75 -2.46
N GLY A 81 -7.52 22.49 -2.04
CA GLY A 81 -6.47 22.03 -1.13
C GLY A 81 -5.08 22.25 -1.70
N MET A 82 -4.38 23.29 -1.22
CA MET A 82 -3.06 23.69 -1.68
C MET A 82 -2.15 24.00 -0.49
N TYR A 83 -1.30 23.05 -0.14
CA TYR A 83 -0.25 23.27 0.85
C TYR A 83 0.73 24.32 0.34
N MET A 84 1.00 25.33 1.18
CA MET A 84 1.86 26.47 0.84
C MET A 84 1.44 27.20 -0.45
N LYS A 85 0.15 27.10 -0.84
CA LYS A 85 -0.39 27.62 -2.11
C LYS A 85 0.30 27.07 -3.36
N GLN A 86 1.01 25.94 -3.26
CA GLN A 86 1.81 25.38 -4.36
C GLN A 86 1.63 23.87 -4.57
N TYR A 87 1.34 23.11 -3.52
CA TYR A 87 1.31 21.66 -3.58
C TYR A 87 -0.09 21.08 -3.26
N PRO A 88 -0.74 20.35 -4.19
CA PRO A 88 -2.09 19.85 -4.02
C PRO A 88 -2.15 18.54 -3.21
N LEU A 89 -1.32 18.44 -2.16
CA LEU A 89 -1.36 17.33 -1.19
C LEU A 89 -1.18 15.92 -1.80
N VAL A 90 -0.58 15.80 -3.00
CA VAL A 90 -0.49 14.56 -3.81
C VAL A 90 -0.22 13.29 -2.98
N SER A 91 0.82 13.32 -2.16
CA SER A 91 1.19 12.21 -1.29
C SER A 91 0.34 12.14 -0.04
N ALA A 92 -0.03 13.27 0.55
CA ALA A 92 -0.72 13.27 1.83
C ALA A 92 -2.11 12.60 1.74
N ILE A 93 -2.83 12.81 0.65
CA ILE A 93 -4.25 12.42 0.56
C ILE A 93 -4.46 10.91 0.38
N SER A 94 -3.46 10.16 -0.08
CA SER A 94 -3.62 8.71 -0.25
C SER A 94 -3.29 7.90 1.00
N ARG A 95 -2.79 8.55 2.06
CA ARG A 95 -2.33 7.87 3.29
C ARG A 95 -3.44 7.62 4.32
N PRO A 96 -4.51 8.45 4.39
CA PRO A 96 -5.68 8.13 5.20
C PRO A 96 -6.69 7.20 4.50
N LEU A 97 -6.44 6.80 3.25
CA LEU A 97 -7.11 5.67 2.59
C LEU A 97 -6.45 4.37 3.07
#